data_AF-A0A7C7VYP3-F1
#
_entry.id   AF-A0A7C7VYP3-F1
#
_cell.length_a   1.000
_cell.length_b   1.000
_cell.length_c   1.000
_cell.angle_alpha   90.00
_cell.angle_beta   90.00
_cell.angle_gamma   90.00
#
_symmetry.space_group_name_H-M   'P 1'
#
loop_
_entity.id
_entity.type
_entity.pdbx_description
1 polymer ?
#
loop_
_entity_poly.entity_id
_entity_poly.type
_entity_poly.pdbx_seq_one_letter_code
_entity_poly.pdbx_strand_id
1 'polypeptide(L)'
;MPSIFPFTAIVNQDRMRRALVLNAVYPQIGGVLIRGERGTAKSTAARALAALLPEIEVVADCPFSCDPDQPAAWCTLCRERAAEGEELPRARRRTQFVDLPVSATEDRVVGTLDIEKAIQKGERHFDPGVLAAANRGVLYVDEVNLLDDHVVDILLDAAAMGVNVVEREGISFTHPARFILIGTMNPEEGDLRPQLLDRFALCVDIRGVSDPKARMLIMERNLAFEADPEGFAAEWAPREQALSEDIARARLLLPRVRYTQADLAVIAKMMAEMGVDGHRADLVILKTARAHAAFEGRARITDRDILLAAELALPHRLKRHPLQQVEVTLDDLGERLSEARAQAPGETEELVEGEGATSGEKKTTVTVERGEDGSPPQGLKAPPEPVLQTVPRWPSEGRWWEGGEEVEVGTPFEPRRLDTPLDRLTRSAGGRRSRTRTDRKRGRYVQSRPSPGDPSDLAFDATLRAARGLGLAYRNCPPLKVGEGIAGQVARA
;
A
#
# COMPACT_ATOMS: atom_id res chain seq x y z
N MET A 1 25.72 -0.46 -27.37
CA MET A 1 24.79 -0.18 -26.25
C MET A 1 25.35 1.01 -25.50
N PRO A 2 24.54 1.92 -24.92
CA PRO A 2 25.10 2.94 -24.03
C PRO A 2 25.92 2.24 -22.94
N SER A 3 27.15 2.70 -22.71
CA SER A 3 27.97 2.18 -21.62
C SER A 3 27.26 2.48 -20.31
N ILE A 4 27.08 1.45 -19.47
CA ILE A 4 26.42 1.57 -18.17
C ILE A 4 27.51 1.61 -17.11
N PHE A 5 27.39 2.53 -16.17
CA PHE A 5 28.34 2.62 -15.06
C PHE A 5 28.22 1.38 -14.16
N PRO A 6 29.31 0.64 -13.86
CA PRO A 6 29.28 -0.56 -13.06
C PRO A 6 28.67 -0.37 -11.65
N PHE A 7 27.77 -1.27 -11.23
CA PHE A 7 27.07 -1.18 -9.95
C PHE A 7 28.03 -1.29 -8.74
N THR A 8 29.05 -2.13 -8.87
CA THR A 8 30.06 -2.35 -7.83
C THR A 8 31.03 -1.18 -7.68
N ALA A 9 31.13 -0.31 -8.69
CA ALA A 9 31.97 0.88 -8.68
C ALA A 9 31.36 2.08 -7.94
N ILE A 10 30.09 2.00 -7.51
CA ILE A 10 29.43 3.05 -6.72
C ILE A 10 30.07 3.14 -5.33
N VAL A 11 30.49 4.34 -4.91
CA VAL A 11 31.23 4.61 -3.67
C VAL A 11 30.29 5.01 -2.54
N ASN A 12 30.51 4.50 -1.32
CA ASN A 12 29.86 4.94 -0.06
C ASN A 12 28.32 4.98 -0.07
N GLN A 13 27.68 4.07 -0.80
CA GLN A 13 26.21 3.94 -0.83
C GLN A 13 25.76 2.53 -0.47
N ASP A 14 26.32 1.96 0.59
CA ASP A 14 26.08 0.56 1.01
C ASP A 14 24.61 0.27 1.33
N ARG A 15 23.91 1.20 1.98
CA ARG A 15 22.47 1.05 2.29
C ARG A 15 21.62 0.95 1.03
N MET A 16 21.87 1.83 0.05
CA MET A 16 21.16 1.81 -1.24
C MET A 16 21.48 0.53 -2.00
N ARG A 17 22.77 0.17 -2.11
CA ARG A 17 23.18 -1.06 -2.79
C ARG A 17 22.54 -2.29 -2.15
N ARG A 18 22.52 -2.36 -0.81
CA ARG A 18 21.86 -3.46 -0.07
C ARG A 18 20.37 -3.50 -0.38
N ALA A 19 19.64 -2.39 -0.25
CA ALA A 19 18.20 -2.38 -0.52
C ALA A 19 17.86 -2.83 -1.95
N LEU A 20 18.63 -2.35 -2.94
CA LEU A 20 18.48 -2.74 -4.34
C LEU A 20 18.78 -4.23 -4.58
N VAL A 21 19.86 -4.75 -4.00
CA VAL A 21 20.24 -6.16 -4.10
C VAL A 21 19.21 -7.06 -3.41
N LEU A 22 18.74 -6.69 -2.21
CA LEU A 22 17.72 -7.48 -1.50
C LEU A 22 16.38 -7.51 -2.24
N ASN A 23 15.97 -6.39 -2.84
CA ASN A 23 14.78 -6.34 -3.68
C ASN A 23 14.97 -7.13 -4.99
N ALA A 24 16.19 -7.16 -5.53
CA ALA A 24 16.54 -8.02 -6.66
C ALA A 24 16.50 -9.51 -6.31
N VAL A 25 16.89 -9.90 -5.09
CA VAL A 25 16.77 -11.29 -4.60
C VAL A 25 15.32 -11.66 -4.36
N TYR A 26 14.53 -10.77 -3.74
CA TYR A 26 13.13 -11.02 -3.45
C TYR A 26 12.19 -9.87 -3.86
N PRO A 27 11.72 -9.85 -5.13
CA PRO A 27 10.90 -8.76 -5.65
C PRO A 27 9.56 -8.54 -4.91
N GLN A 28 9.01 -9.57 -4.25
CA GLN A 28 7.76 -9.48 -3.50
C GLN A 28 7.91 -8.77 -2.13
N ILE A 29 9.09 -8.22 -1.82
CA ILE A 29 9.29 -7.37 -0.65
C ILE A 29 8.36 -6.15 -0.75
N GLY A 30 8.25 -5.52 -1.93
CA GLY A 30 7.34 -4.40 -2.18
C GLY A 30 8.04 -3.08 -2.54
N GLY A 31 9.10 -3.15 -3.34
CA GLY A 31 9.76 -1.98 -3.92
C GLY A 31 10.73 -1.25 -2.98
N VAL A 32 11.59 -0.43 -3.59
CA VAL A 32 12.57 0.41 -2.89
C VAL A 32 12.31 1.87 -3.23
N LEU A 33 12.18 2.69 -2.20
CA LEU A 33 12.14 4.13 -2.30
C LEU A 33 13.50 4.74 -1.95
N ILE A 34 14.06 5.51 -2.87
CA ILE A 34 15.35 6.19 -2.70
C ILE A 34 15.11 7.69 -2.54
N ARG A 35 15.27 8.19 -1.32
CA ARG A 35 15.16 9.61 -0.99
C ARG A 35 16.54 10.23 -1.04
N GLY A 36 16.67 11.42 -1.61
CA GLY A 36 17.94 12.14 -1.55
C GLY A 36 18.01 13.31 -2.52
N GLU A 37 19.08 14.08 -2.41
CA GLU A 37 19.35 15.23 -3.27
C GLU A 37 19.64 14.80 -4.72
N ARG A 38 19.56 15.77 -5.63
CA ARG A 38 19.99 15.59 -7.03
C ARG A 38 21.51 15.34 -7.08
N GLY A 39 21.96 14.53 -8.04
CA GLY A 39 23.38 14.21 -8.21
C GLY A 39 23.92 13.09 -7.32
N THR A 40 23.05 12.36 -6.61
CA THR A 40 23.43 11.23 -5.74
C THR A 40 23.48 9.87 -6.45
N ALA A 41 23.55 9.84 -7.79
CA ALA A 41 23.64 8.62 -8.61
C ALA A 41 22.46 7.62 -8.52
N LYS A 42 21.26 8.08 -8.09
CA LYS A 42 20.06 7.24 -7.92
C LYS A 42 19.64 6.51 -9.21
N SER A 43 19.51 7.24 -10.33
CA SER A 43 19.17 6.68 -11.63
C SER A 43 20.28 5.79 -12.19
N THR A 44 21.54 6.17 -11.99
CA THR A 44 22.72 5.38 -12.36
C THR A 44 22.71 4.03 -11.66
N ALA A 45 22.46 4.00 -10.35
CA ALA A 45 22.41 2.77 -9.57
C ALA A 45 21.28 1.83 -10.00
N ALA A 46 20.10 2.38 -10.29
CA ALA A 46 18.96 1.58 -10.77
C ALA A 46 19.24 0.94 -12.15
N ARG A 47 19.85 1.70 -13.07
CA ARG A 47 20.25 1.19 -14.40
C ARG A 47 21.36 0.16 -14.31
N ALA A 48 22.36 0.41 -13.46
CA ALA A 48 23.46 -0.51 -13.20
C ALA A 48 22.96 -1.83 -12.60
N LEU A 49 21.98 -1.79 -11.68
CA LEU A 49 21.34 -2.99 -11.15
C LEU A 49 20.67 -3.81 -12.26
N ALA A 50 19.94 -3.18 -13.17
CA ALA A 50 19.27 -3.91 -14.25
C ALA A 50 20.26 -4.58 -15.22
N ALA A 51 21.43 -3.98 -15.43
CA ALA A 51 22.51 -4.57 -16.24
C ALA A 51 23.19 -5.76 -15.55
N LEU A 52 23.21 -5.77 -14.21
CA LEU A 52 23.79 -6.82 -13.37
C LEU A 52 22.90 -8.08 -13.31
N LEU A 53 21.59 -7.93 -13.49
CA LEU A 53 20.64 -9.02 -13.33
C LEU A 53 20.85 -10.11 -14.41
N PRO A 54 20.72 -11.40 -14.02
CA PRO A 54 20.92 -12.51 -14.94
C PRO A 54 19.87 -12.51 -16.05
N GLU A 55 20.23 -13.04 -17.22
CA GLU A 55 19.29 -13.26 -18.31
C GLU A 55 18.16 -14.21 -17.89
N ILE A 56 16.96 -13.91 -18.37
CA ILE A 56 15.75 -14.68 -18.08
C ILE A 56 15.29 -15.44 -19.33
N GLU A 57 14.78 -16.64 -19.11
CA GLU A 57 14.10 -17.40 -20.17
C GLU A 57 12.66 -16.88 -20.32
N VAL A 58 12.28 -16.55 -21.54
CA VAL A 58 10.99 -15.96 -21.89
C VAL A 58 10.39 -16.67 -23.10
N VAL A 59 9.06 -16.62 -23.21
CA VAL A 59 8.37 -16.95 -24.46
C VAL A 59 8.71 -15.87 -25.49
N ALA A 60 9.32 -16.24 -26.62
CA ALA A 60 9.91 -15.31 -27.59
C ALA A 60 8.91 -14.30 -28.15
N ASP A 61 7.67 -14.75 -28.42
CA ASP A 61 6.63 -13.93 -29.05
C ASP A 61 5.69 -13.30 -28.02
N CYS A 62 5.94 -13.47 -26.72
CA CYS A 62 5.07 -12.94 -25.69
C CYS A 62 5.46 -11.48 -25.35
N PRO A 63 4.55 -10.50 -25.45
CA PRO A 63 4.83 -9.11 -25.09
C PRO A 63 5.08 -8.95 -23.58
N PHE A 64 4.56 -9.86 -22.76
CA PHE A 64 4.71 -9.85 -21.31
C PHE A 64 5.94 -10.62 -20.81
N SER A 65 6.80 -11.15 -21.68
CA SER A 65 8.00 -11.91 -21.27
C SER A 65 7.70 -13.07 -20.30
N CYS A 66 6.60 -13.80 -20.52
CA CYS A 66 6.17 -14.92 -19.67
C CYS A 66 7.24 -16.01 -19.55
N ASP A 67 7.29 -16.64 -18.38
CA ASP A 67 8.22 -17.74 -18.08
C ASP A 67 7.66 -19.06 -18.66
N PRO A 68 8.36 -19.74 -19.59
CA PRO A 68 7.87 -20.97 -20.19
C PRO A 68 7.72 -22.13 -19.19
N ASP A 69 8.42 -22.10 -18.05
CA ASP A 69 8.42 -23.19 -17.07
C ASP A 69 7.43 -22.95 -15.90
N GLN A 70 6.74 -21.80 -15.86
CA GLN A 70 5.74 -21.49 -14.83
C GLN A 70 4.35 -21.19 -15.40
N PRO A 71 3.53 -22.21 -15.68
CA PRO A 71 2.18 -22.05 -16.22
C PRO A 71 1.25 -21.15 -15.38
N ALA A 72 1.42 -21.15 -14.06
CA ALA A 72 0.66 -20.31 -13.14
C ALA A 72 0.89 -18.81 -13.34
N ALA A 73 2.02 -18.41 -13.94
CA ALA A 73 2.41 -17.02 -14.18
C ALA A 73 2.23 -16.59 -15.65
N TRP A 74 1.58 -17.40 -16.48
CA TRP A 74 1.32 -17.08 -17.88
C TRP A 74 0.28 -15.98 -18.02
N CYS A 75 0.46 -15.13 -19.04
CA CYS A 75 -0.59 -14.23 -19.48
C CYS A 75 -1.74 -15.01 -20.14
N THR A 76 -2.87 -14.36 -20.37
CA THR A 76 -4.03 -14.96 -21.02
C THR A 76 -3.68 -15.55 -22.39
N LEU A 77 -2.90 -14.83 -23.21
CA LEU A 77 -2.48 -15.30 -24.54
C LEU A 77 -1.63 -16.57 -24.49
N CYS A 78 -0.65 -16.67 -23.57
CA CYS A 78 0.17 -17.88 -23.44
C CYS A 78 -0.64 -19.06 -22.92
N ARG A 79 -1.64 -18.81 -22.06
CA ARG A 79 -2.56 -19.85 -21.57
C ARG A 79 -3.45 -20.40 -22.68
N GLU A 80 -3.99 -19.53 -23.53
CA GLU A 80 -4.83 -19.92 -24.67
C GLU A 80 -4.03 -20.76 -25.68
N ARG A 81 -2.86 -20.28 -26.11
CA ARG A 81 -1.98 -21.01 -27.05
C ARG A 81 -1.55 -22.38 -26.51
N ALA A 82 -1.22 -22.46 -25.23
CA ALA A 82 -0.87 -23.74 -24.61
C ALA A 82 -2.07 -24.70 -24.52
N ALA A 83 -3.30 -24.18 -24.32
CA ALA A 83 -4.52 -24.99 -24.32
C ALA A 83 -4.85 -25.53 -25.73
N GLU A 84 -4.47 -24.79 -26.78
CA GLU A 84 -4.57 -25.20 -28.18
C GLU A 84 -3.49 -26.22 -28.59
N GLY A 85 -2.52 -26.51 -27.72
CA GLY A 85 -1.45 -27.48 -27.95
C GLY A 85 -0.27 -26.92 -28.76
N GLU A 86 -0.13 -25.60 -28.87
CA GLU A 86 1.03 -24.98 -29.52
C GLU A 86 2.30 -25.08 -28.66
N GLU A 87 3.45 -25.30 -29.31
CA GLU A 87 4.75 -25.19 -28.65
C GLU A 87 5.15 -23.72 -28.50
N LEU A 88 5.39 -23.28 -27.26
CA LEU A 88 5.82 -21.91 -26.97
C LEU A 88 7.32 -21.75 -27.26
N PRO A 89 7.73 -20.89 -28.20
CA PRO A 89 9.14 -20.70 -28.52
C PRO A 89 9.87 -20.04 -27.35
N ARG A 90 11.03 -20.59 -26.98
CA ARG A 90 11.85 -20.09 -25.87
C ARG A 90 12.96 -19.17 -26.39
N ALA A 91 13.19 -18.06 -25.71
CA ALA A 91 14.31 -17.16 -25.94
C ALA A 91 14.93 -16.70 -24.61
N ARG A 92 16.23 -16.41 -24.62
CA ARG A 92 16.88 -15.71 -23.50
C ARG A 92 16.87 -14.22 -23.75
N ARG A 93 16.43 -13.45 -22.77
CA ARG A 93 16.45 -11.99 -22.83
C ARG A 93 17.06 -11.41 -21.57
N ARG A 94 17.75 -10.28 -21.74
CA ARG A 94 18.21 -9.45 -20.62
C ARG A 94 17.00 -8.85 -19.91
N THR A 95 17.14 -8.63 -18.61
CA THR A 95 16.13 -7.94 -17.80
C THR A 95 15.85 -6.56 -18.40
N GLN A 96 14.57 -6.25 -18.66
CA GLN A 96 14.19 -4.95 -19.19
C GLN A 96 14.25 -3.89 -18.09
N PHE A 97 14.86 -2.74 -18.41
CA PHE A 97 14.79 -1.53 -17.60
C PHE A 97 13.77 -0.60 -18.23
N VAL A 98 12.66 -0.36 -17.54
CA VAL A 98 11.58 0.52 -18.00
C VAL A 98 11.56 1.78 -17.14
N ASP A 99 11.66 2.92 -17.80
CA ASP A 99 11.65 4.25 -17.17
C ASP A 99 10.26 4.86 -17.29
N LEU A 100 9.66 5.25 -16.16
CA LEU A 100 8.37 5.92 -16.11
C LEU A 100 8.55 7.43 -15.97
N PRO A 101 8.22 8.23 -17.00
CA PRO A 101 8.31 9.67 -16.91
C PRO A 101 7.24 10.24 -15.97
N VAL A 102 7.53 11.41 -15.38
CA VAL A 102 6.61 12.15 -14.50
C VAL A 102 5.27 12.50 -15.17
N SER A 103 5.25 12.66 -16.49
CA SER A 103 4.04 13.00 -17.25
C SER A 103 3.30 11.76 -17.79
N ALA A 104 3.46 10.59 -17.17
CA ALA A 104 2.80 9.38 -17.63
C ALA A 104 1.31 9.38 -17.27
N THR A 105 0.46 9.16 -18.26
CA THR A 105 -0.97 8.94 -18.05
C THR A 105 -1.23 7.51 -17.57
N GLU A 106 -2.34 7.32 -16.86
CA GLU A 106 -2.82 5.99 -16.42
C GLU A 106 -2.85 4.98 -17.58
N ASP A 107 -3.39 5.38 -18.73
CA ASP A 107 -3.50 4.60 -19.96
C ASP A 107 -2.14 4.07 -20.44
N ARG A 108 -1.09 4.89 -20.34
CA ARG A 108 0.27 4.48 -20.72
C ARG A 108 0.88 3.53 -19.69
N VAL A 109 0.52 3.65 -18.42
CA VAL A 109 1.03 2.81 -17.34
C VAL A 109 0.39 1.42 -17.39
N VAL A 110 -0.94 1.40 -17.38
CA VAL A 110 -1.76 0.20 -17.28
C VAL A 110 -1.93 -0.48 -18.63
N GLY A 111 -1.98 0.29 -19.71
CA GLY A 111 -2.33 -0.16 -21.06
C GLY A 111 -3.76 0.23 -21.44
N THR A 112 -4.04 0.21 -22.74
CA THR A 112 -5.35 0.58 -23.30
C THR A 112 -6.00 -0.61 -24.00
N LEU A 113 -7.34 -0.68 -23.90
CA LEU A 113 -8.15 -1.62 -24.66
C LEU A 113 -8.69 -0.89 -25.89
N ASP A 114 -8.39 -1.41 -27.08
CA ASP A 114 -8.90 -0.85 -28.34
C ASP A 114 -10.34 -1.35 -28.56
N ILE A 115 -11.28 -0.52 -28.12
CA ILE A 115 -12.72 -0.78 -28.17
C ILE A 115 -13.22 -0.84 -29.61
N GLU A 116 -12.67 -0.03 -30.52
CA GLU A 116 -13.09 0.00 -31.92
C GLU A 116 -12.81 -1.35 -32.60
N LYS A 117 -11.63 -1.92 -32.39
CA LYS A 117 -11.30 -3.26 -32.88
C LYS A 117 -12.12 -4.35 -32.20
N ALA A 118 -12.39 -4.22 -30.89
CA ALA A 118 -13.21 -5.16 -30.15
C ALA A 118 -14.67 -5.20 -30.66
N ILE A 119 -15.25 -4.06 -31.00
CA ILE A 119 -16.62 -3.97 -31.53
C ILE A 119 -16.69 -4.37 -33.02
N GLN A 120 -15.73 -3.95 -33.85
CA GLN A 120 -15.78 -4.21 -35.29
C GLN A 120 -15.37 -5.63 -35.69
N LYS A 121 -14.34 -6.19 -35.05
CA LYS A 121 -13.78 -7.51 -35.39
C LYS A 121 -14.11 -8.60 -34.38
N GLY A 122 -14.65 -8.25 -33.21
CA GLY A 122 -14.80 -9.19 -32.08
C GLY A 122 -13.46 -9.59 -31.44
N GLU A 123 -12.35 -8.98 -31.87
CA GLU A 123 -11.00 -9.30 -31.40
C GLU A 123 -10.62 -8.38 -30.25
N ARG A 124 -10.30 -8.95 -29.08
CA ARG A 124 -9.81 -8.18 -27.92
C ARG A 124 -8.38 -7.73 -28.18
N HIS A 125 -8.22 -6.50 -28.66
CA HIS A 125 -6.90 -5.92 -28.88
C HIS A 125 -6.51 -5.06 -27.67
N PHE A 126 -5.45 -5.47 -26.98
CA PHE A 126 -4.88 -4.77 -25.83
C PHE A 126 -3.52 -4.21 -26.21
N ASP A 127 -3.37 -2.89 -26.07
CA ASP A 127 -2.09 -2.22 -26.24
C ASP A 127 -1.32 -2.24 -24.92
N PRO A 128 -0.18 -2.95 -24.85
CA PRO A 128 0.55 -3.14 -23.61
C PRO A 128 1.12 -1.82 -23.08
N GLY A 129 0.84 -1.53 -21.81
CA GLY A 129 1.40 -0.39 -21.09
C GLY A 129 2.82 -0.63 -20.56
N VAL A 130 3.31 0.34 -19.79
CA VAL A 130 4.61 0.27 -19.10
C VAL A 130 4.67 -0.92 -18.13
N LEU A 131 3.59 -1.24 -17.43
CA LEU A 131 3.52 -2.39 -16.52
C LEU A 131 3.70 -3.73 -17.24
N ALA A 132 3.23 -3.84 -18.49
CA ALA A 132 3.40 -5.04 -19.30
C ALA A 132 4.86 -5.23 -19.73
N ALA A 133 5.51 -4.14 -20.17
CA ALA A 133 6.94 -4.15 -20.52
C ALA A 133 7.84 -4.40 -19.31
N ALA A 134 7.45 -3.91 -18.14
CA ALA A 134 8.20 -4.08 -16.90
C ALA A 134 8.12 -5.50 -16.33
N ASN A 135 7.23 -6.38 -16.81
CA ASN A 135 7.08 -7.72 -16.23
C ASN A 135 8.39 -8.53 -16.28
N ARG A 136 8.78 -9.10 -15.14
CA ARG A 136 10.08 -9.74 -14.87
C ARG A 136 11.29 -8.83 -15.13
N GLY A 137 11.05 -7.53 -15.06
CA GLY A 137 12.00 -6.44 -15.29
C GLY A 137 12.21 -5.56 -14.06
N VAL A 138 12.78 -4.38 -14.31
CA VAL A 138 12.93 -3.28 -13.35
C VAL A 138 12.08 -2.12 -13.84
N LEU A 139 11.18 -1.63 -12.97
CA LEU A 139 10.43 -0.41 -13.20
C LEU A 139 11.05 0.71 -12.36
N TYR A 140 11.64 1.69 -13.05
CA TYR A 140 12.18 2.89 -12.44
C TYR A 140 11.16 4.03 -12.57
N VAL A 141 10.92 4.72 -11.46
CA VAL A 141 10.04 5.88 -11.41
C VAL A 141 10.83 7.05 -10.84
N ASP A 142 11.06 8.06 -11.68
CA ASP A 142 11.75 9.28 -11.25
C ASP A 142 10.77 10.23 -10.56
N GLU A 143 11.19 10.79 -9.42
CA GLU A 143 10.42 11.79 -8.68
C GLU A 143 8.96 11.35 -8.43
N VAL A 144 8.76 10.22 -7.73
CA VAL A 144 7.44 9.63 -7.44
C VAL A 144 6.46 10.60 -6.75
N ASN A 145 6.99 11.64 -6.10
CA ASN A 145 6.22 12.70 -5.46
C ASN A 145 5.51 13.65 -6.46
N LEU A 146 5.90 13.62 -7.74
CA LEU A 146 5.31 14.45 -8.80
C LEU A 146 4.26 13.71 -9.65
N LEU A 147 4.14 12.39 -9.47
CA LEU A 147 3.11 11.60 -10.14
C LEU A 147 1.73 11.79 -9.50
N ASP A 148 0.69 11.56 -10.29
CA ASP A 148 -0.68 11.50 -9.80
C ASP A 148 -0.84 10.35 -8.78
N ASP A 149 -1.53 10.63 -7.67
CA ASP A 149 -1.74 9.68 -6.57
C ASP A 149 -2.30 8.33 -7.05
N HIS A 150 -3.24 8.35 -7.99
CA HIS A 150 -3.87 7.15 -8.57
C HIS A 150 -2.88 6.29 -9.36
N VAL A 151 -1.98 6.91 -10.12
CA VAL A 151 -0.96 6.19 -10.87
C VAL A 151 0.00 5.49 -9.91
N VAL A 152 0.45 6.21 -8.87
CA VAL A 152 1.28 5.61 -7.80
C VAL A 152 0.54 4.47 -7.11
N ASP A 153 -0.76 4.63 -6.89
CA ASP A 153 -1.59 3.63 -6.23
C ASP A 153 -1.61 2.30 -7.00
N ILE A 154 -1.87 2.37 -8.31
CA ILE A 154 -1.87 1.23 -9.24
C ILE A 154 -0.49 0.58 -9.33
N LEU A 155 0.58 1.37 -9.43
CA LEU A 155 1.95 0.85 -9.51
C LEU A 155 2.31 0.01 -8.28
N LEU A 156 1.96 0.51 -7.10
CA LEU A 156 2.21 -0.17 -5.83
C LEU A 156 1.34 -1.42 -5.67
N ASP A 157 0.10 -1.43 -6.18
CA ASP A 157 -0.76 -2.61 -6.14
C ASP A 157 -0.27 -3.68 -7.11
N ALA A 158 0.09 -3.29 -8.33
CA ALA A 158 0.68 -4.19 -9.31
C ALA A 158 2.00 -4.79 -8.79
N ALA A 159 2.85 -4.00 -8.13
CA ALA A 159 4.10 -4.48 -7.53
C ALA A 159 3.85 -5.46 -6.37
N ALA A 160 2.82 -5.24 -5.55
CA ALA A 160 2.48 -6.10 -4.42
C ALA A 160 1.78 -7.41 -4.84
N MET A 161 0.80 -7.31 -5.74
CA MET A 161 0.01 -8.44 -6.23
C MET A 161 0.75 -9.24 -7.31
N GLY A 162 1.66 -8.60 -8.05
CA GLY A 162 2.38 -9.19 -9.17
C GLY A 162 1.51 -9.42 -10.42
N VAL A 163 0.32 -8.83 -10.45
CA VAL A 163 -0.62 -8.87 -11.57
C VAL A 163 -1.17 -7.47 -11.79
N ASN A 164 -1.35 -7.09 -13.05
CA ASN A 164 -2.05 -5.88 -13.43
C ASN A 164 -3.45 -6.27 -13.92
N VAL A 165 -4.47 -5.60 -13.39
CA VAL A 165 -5.87 -5.81 -13.75
C VAL A 165 -6.38 -4.51 -14.37
N VAL A 166 -6.88 -4.61 -15.59
CA VAL A 166 -7.38 -3.49 -16.38
C VAL A 166 -8.88 -3.68 -16.57
N GLU A 167 -9.68 -2.86 -15.91
CA GLU A 167 -11.13 -2.90 -16.00
C GLU A 167 -11.66 -1.66 -16.68
N ARG A 168 -12.17 -1.80 -17.91
CA ARG A 168 -12.80 -0.70 -18.66
C ARG A 168 -14.04 -1.19 -19.40
N GLU A 169 -15.12 -0.41 -19.31
CA GLU A 169 -16.35 -0.62 -20.09
C GLU A 169 -16.95 -2.04 -19.95
N GLY A 170 -16.79 -2.66 -18.78
CA GLY A 170 -17.30 -4.00 -18.50
C GLY A 170 -16.41 -5.14 -18.98
N ILE A 171 -15.23 -4.85 -19.53
CA ILE A 171 -14.21 -5.83 -19.89
C ILE A 171 -13.09 -5.77 -18.83
N SER A 172 -12.78 -6.93 -18.24
CA SER A 172 -11.65 -7.10 -17.34
C SER A 172 -10.55 -7.88 -18.08
N PHE A 173 -9.35 -7.30 -18.14
CA PHE A 173 -8.17 -7.92 -18.71
C PHE A 173 -7.07 -7.98 -17.66
N THR A 174 -6.49 -9.16 -17.45
CA THR A 174 -5.46 -9.38 -16.43
C THR A 174 -4.19 -9.92 -17.06
N HIS A 175 -3.04 -9.35 -16.71
CA HIS A 175 -1.74 -9.86 -17.14
C HIS A 175 -0.73 -9.88 -15.98
N PRO A 176 0.29 -10.75 -16.02
CA PRO A 176 1.35 -10.76 -15.03
C PRO A 176 2.16 -9.44 -15.09
N ALA A 177 2.50 -8.91 -13.91
CA ALA A 177 3.27 -7.69 -13.73
C ALA A 177 4.17 -7.83 -12.48
N ARG A 178 5.05 -8.83 -12.48
CA ARG A 178 6.02 -9.07 -11.41
C ARG A 178 7.32 -8.34 -11.74
N PHE A 179 7.52 -7.16 -11.17
CA PHE A 179 8.70 -6.32 -11.46
C PHE A 179 9.35 -5.78 -10.19
N ILE A 180 10.59 -5.37 -10.30
CA ILE A 180 11.33 -4.70 -9.23
C ILE A 180 11.00 -3.21 -9.32
N LEU A 181 10.20 -2.70 -8.38
CA LEU A 181 9.86 -1.28 -8.30
C LEU A 181 11.00 -0.50 -7.62
N ILE A 182 11.52 0.52 -8.30
CA ILE A 182 12.48 1.48 -7.76
C ILE A 182 11.90 2.89 -7.96
N GLY A 183 11.49 3.53 -6.87
CA GLY A 183 11.05 4.91 -6.87
C GLY A 183 12.15 5.83 -6.35
N THR A 184 12.33 6.99 -6.96
CA THR A 184 13.16 8.05 -6.39
C THR A 184 12.28 9.22 -5.97
N MET A 185 12.69 9.95 -4.93
CA MET A 185 12.06 11.24 -4.61
C MET A 185 13.10 12.24 -4.13
N ASN A 186 12.79 13.52 -4.33
CA ASN A 186 13.48 14.63 -3.71
C ASN A 186 12.60 15.20 -2.58
N PRO A 187 13.00 15.08 -1.30
CA PRO A 187 12.19 15.61 -0.20
C PRO A 187 12.01 17.14 -0.25
N GLU A 188 12.82 17.88 -1.01
CA GLU A 188 12.68 19.33 -1.19
C GLU A 188 11.51 19.71 -2.11
N GLU A 189 11.08 18.82 -3.00
CA GLU A 189 10.03 19.08 -4.00
C GLU A 189 8.63 18.71 -3.51
N GLY A 190 8.53 18.08 -2.35
CA GLY A 190 7.27 17.65 -1.74
C GLY A 190 7.42 16.32 -1.00
N ASP A 191 6.58 16.11 0.01
CA ASP A 191 6.51 14.81 0.70
C ASP A 191 5.38 13.99 0.09
N LEU A 192 5.61 12.68 -0.05
CA LEU A 192 4.59 11.76 -0.52
C LEU A 192 3.57 11.53 0.61
N ARG A 193 2.32 11.24 0.25
CA ARG A 193 1.28 10.91 1.24
C ARG A 193 1.74 9.74 2.13
N PRO A 194 1.57 9.81 3.46
CA PRO A 194 1.99 8.74 4.37
C PRO A 194 1.44 7.36 4.02
N GLN A 195 0.23 7.29 3.44
CA GLN A 195 -0.41 6.05 3.01
C GLN A 195 0.33 5.38 1.85
N LEU A 196 0.87 6.17 0.91
CA LEU A 196 1.65 5.66 -0.22
C LEU A 196 3.08 5.33 0.20
N LEU A 197 3.67 6.14 1.10
CA LEU A 197 4.97 5.85 1.70
C LEU A 197 4.97 4.48 2.38
N ASP A 198 3.98 4.19 3.22
CA ASP A 198 3.91 2.91 3.94
C ASP A 198 3.82 1.66 3.02
N ARG A 199 3.32 1.86 1.79
CA ARG A 199 3.24 0.80 0.77
C ARG A 199 4.58 0.49 0.12
N PHE A 200 5.54 1.42 0.12
CA PHE A 200 6.93 1.08 -0.18
C PHE A 200 7.50 0.22 0.95
N ALA A 201 8.12 -0.88 0.56
CA ALA A 201 8.68 -1.80 1.54
C ALA A 201 9.95 -1.23 2.17
N LEU A 202 10.91 -0.84 1.35
CA LEU A 202 12.21 -0.33 1.80
C LEU A 202 12.35 1.15 1.45
N CYS A 203 12.94 1.92 2.37
CA CYS A 203 13.27 3.32 2.16
C CYS A 203 14.74 3.57 2.52
N VAL A 204 15.46 4.22 1.62
CA VAL A 204 16.85 4.60 1.84
C VAL A 204 17.00 6.10 1.65
N ASP A 205 17.46 6.77 2.71
CA ASP A 205 17.88 8.16 2.66
C ASP A 205 19.35 8.24 2.22
N ILE A 206 19.59 8.87 1.07
CA ILE A 206 20.92 9.14 0.52
C ILE A 206 21.24 10.61 0.73
N ARG A 207 22.32 10.85 1.46
CA ARG A 207 22.93 12.17 1.64
C ARG A 207 24.16 12.28 0.75
N GLY A 208 24.51 13.51 0.37
CA GLY A 208 25.78 13.79 -0.30
C GLY A 208 26.96 13.27 0.52
N VAL A 209 27.94 12.65 -0.14
CA VAL A 209 29.16 12.17 0.53
C VAL A 209 29.98 13.37 0.98
N SER A 210 30.20 13.50 2.29
CA SER A 210 30.94 14.63 2.89
C SER A 210 32.45 14.39 2.98
N ASP A 211 32.88 13.12 3.07
CA ASP A 211 34.30 12.75 3.15
C ASP A 211 35.06 13.16 1.88
N PRO A 212 36.09 14.03 1.96
CA PRO A 212 36.86 14.48 0.81
C PRO A 212 37.48 13.33 0.02
N LYS A 213 37.97 12.27 0.68
CA LYS A 213 38.61 11.13 -0.01
C LYS A 213 37.59 10.37 -0.85
N ALA A 214 36.42 10.07 -0.28
CA ALA A 214 35.34 9.44 -1.01
C ALA A 214 34.80 10.31 -2.15
N ARG A 215 34.74 11.64 -1.99
CA ARG A 215 34.39 12.56 -3.10
C ARG A 215 35.42 12.53 -4.23
N MET A 216 36.71 12.53 -3.91
CA MET A 216 37.78 12.38 -4.91
C MET A 216 37.65 11.06 -5.67
N LEU A 217 37.42 9.95 -4.96
CA LEU A 217 37.21 8.64 -5.59
C LEU A 217 36.01 8.63 -6.55
N ILE A 218 34.92 9.33 -6.23
CA ILE A 218 33.77 9.47 -7.13
C ILE A 218 34.19 10.22 -8.40
N MET A 219 34.93 11.32 -8.26
CA MET A 219 35.42 12.10 -9.40
C MET A 219 36.38 11.29 -10.27
N GLU A 220 37.34 10.58 -9.66
CA GLU A 220 38.30 9.73 -10.38
C GLU A 220 37.59 8.61 -11.16
N ARG A 221 36.63 7.93 -10.55
CA ARG A 221 35.86 6.85 -11.21
C ARG A 221 34.98 7.38 -12.34
N ASN A 222 34.35 8.54 -12.16
CA ASN A 222 33.55 9.15 -13.22
C ASN A 222 34.43 9.59 -14.39
N LEU A 223 35.57 10.24 -14.14
CA LEU A 223 36.52 10.64 -15.18
C LEU A 223 37.11 9.43 -15.92
N ALA A 224 37.44 8.35 -15.20
CA ALA A 224 37.91 7.11 -15.82
C ALA A 224 36.84 6.49 -16.75
N PHE A 225 35.58 6.47 -16.30
CA PHE A 225 34.47 5.98 -17.10
C PHE A 225 34.17 6.88 -18.31
N GLU A 226 34.27 8.19 -18.18
CA GLU A 226 34.10 9.13 -19.31
C GLU A 226 35.23 9.01 -20.34
N ALA A 227 36.46 8.77 -19.89
CA ALA A 227 37.63 8.64 -20.77
C ALA A 227 37.63 7.31 -21.54
N ASP A 228 37.34 6.19 -20.88
CA ASP A 228 37.25 4.88 -21.50
C ASP A 228 36.16 4.02 -20.83
N PRO A 229 34.90 4.10 -21.33
CA PRO A 229 33.80 3.37 -20.73
C PRO A 229 33.94 1.84 -20.87
N GLU A 230 34.55 1.35 -21.96
CA GLU A 230 34.69 -0.08 -22.22
C GLU A 230 35.81 -0.68 -21.38
N GLY A 231 36.96 0.00 -21.29
CA GLY A 231 38.06 -0.40 -20.42
C GLY A 231 37.67 -0.39 -18.94
N PHE A 232 36.92 0.63 -18.50
CA PHE A 232 36.41 0.70 -17.13
C PHE A 232 35.42 -0.44 -16.85
N ALA A 233 34.47 -0.71 -17.76
CA ALA A 233 33.55 -1.84 -17.59
C ALA A 233 34.30 -3.18 -17.52
N ALA A 234 35.35 -3.37 -18.32
CA ALA A 234 36.18 -4.57 -18.30
C ALA A 234 36.96 -4.73 -16.99
N GLU A 235 37.47 -3.64 -16.40
CA GLU A 235 38.15 -3.68 -15.10
C GLU A 235 37.22 -4.14 -13.97
N TRP A 236 35.96 -3.70 -14.00
CA TRP A 236 34.98 -3.99 -12.95
C TRP A 236 34.12 -5.24 -13.22
N ALA A 237 34.15 -5.78 -14.44
CA ALA A 237 33.39 -6.97 -14.84
C ALA A 237 33.54 -8.17 -13.88
N PRO A 238 34.73 -8.53 -13.35
CA PRO A 238 34.85 -9.65 -12.41
C PRO A 238 34.05 -9.44 -11.12
N ARG A 239 33.97 -8.20 -10.63
CA ARG A 239 33.20 -7.87 -9.42
C ARG A 239 31.71 -7.86 -9.69
N GLU A 240 31.30 -7.35 -10.85
CA GLU A 240 29.89 -7.40 -11.26
C GLU A 240 29.42 -8.84 -11.48
N GLN A 241 30.21 -9.66 -12.15
CA GLN A 241 29.87 -11.05 -12.37
C GLN A 241 29.75 -11.82 -11.04
N ALA A 242 30.68 -11.63 -10.09
CA ALA A 242 30.57 -12.22 -8.77
C ALA A 242 29.26 -11.83 -8.06
N LEU A 243 28.89 -10.54 -8.09
CA LEU A 243 27.65 -10.07 -7.47
C LEU A 243 26.39 -10.59 -8.21
N SER A 244 26.44 -10.70 -9.54
CA SER A 244 25.35 -11.31 -10.33
C SER A 244 25.15 -12.78 -9.95
N GLU A 245 26.23 -13.53 -9.81
CA GLU A 245 26.24 -14.92 -9.36
C GLU A 245 25.71 -15.04 -7.93
N ASP A 246 26.09 -14.12 -7.02
CA ASP A 246 25.54 -14.05 -5.67
C ASP A 246 24.02 -13.87 -5.66
N ILE A 247 23.51 -12.92 -6.46
CA ILE A 247 22.07 -12.67 -6.59
C ILE A 247 21.36 -13.90 -7.15
N ALA A 248 21.91 -14.54 -8.17
CA ALA A 248 21.35 -15.75 -8.77
C ALA A 248 21.29 -16.91 -7.76
N ARG A 249 22.37 -17.14 -7.00
CA ARG A 249 22.41 -18.14 -5.92
C ARG A 249 21.41 -17.84 -4.82
N ALA A 250 21.32 -16.58 -4.40
CA ALA A 250 20.39 -16.14 -3.37
C ALA A 250 18.93 -16.35 -3.76
N ARG A 251 18.56 -16.08 -5.02
CA ARG A 251 17.21 -16.35 -5.56
C ARG A 251 16.82 -17.83 -5.47
N LEU A 252 17.78 -18.73 -5.74
CA LEU A 252 17.56 -20.17 -5.62
C LEU A 252 17.48 -20.66 -4.17
N LEU A 253 18.22 -20.02 -3.25
CA LEU A 253 18.25 -20.38 -1.84
C LEU A 253 17.06 -19.83 -1.05
N LEU A 254 16.50 -18.68 -1.47
CA LEU A 254 15.43 -17.95 -0.77
C LEU A 254 14.24 -18.84 -0.32
N PRO A 255 13.68 -19.73 -1.16
CA PRO A 255 12.58 -20.61 -0.73
C PRO A 255 12.94 -21.55 0.42
N ARG A 256 14.23 -21.87 0.57
CA ARG A 256 14.74 -22.78 1.61
C ARG A 256 15.10 -22.06 2.92
N VAL A 257 15.16 -20.72 2.93
CA VAL A 257 15.50 -19.96 4.14
C VAL A 257 14.35 -20.02 5.14
N ARG A 258 14.62 -20.65 6.30
CA ARG A 258 13.67 -20.85 7.39
C ARG A 258 13.78 -19.71 8.42
N TYR A 259 12.66 -19.48 9.10
CA TYR A 259 12.54 -18.60 10.28
C TYR A 259 11.88 -19.39 11.41
N THR A 260 12.12 -18.96 12.66
CA THR A 260 11.54 -19.59 13.85
C THR A 260 10.42 -18.74 14.43
N GLN A 261 9.59 -19.32 15.30
CA GLN A 261 8.58 -18.57 16.03
C GLN A 261 9.20 -17.51 16.95
N ALA A 262 10.40 -17.78 17.49
CA ALA A 262 11.15 -16.80 18.27
C ALA A 262 11.50 -15.56 17.44
N ASP A 263 11.89 -15.74 16.17
CA ASP A 263 12.21 -14.61 15.30
C ASP A 263 10.96 -13.77 14.98
N LEU A 264 9.81 -14.42 14.78
CA LEU A 264 8.52 -13.72 14.62
C LEU A 264 8.15 -12.93 15.87
N ALA A 265 8.35 -13.51 17.05
CA ALA A 265 8.06 -12.86 18.33
C ALA A 265 8.97 -11.64 18.55
N VAL A 266 10.25 -11.75 18.20
CA VAL A 266 11.21 -10.65 18.27
C VAL A 266 10.78 -9.50 17.35
N ILE A 267 10.45 -9.79 16.09
CA ILE A 267 9.97 -8.79 15.13
C ILE A 267 8.70 -8.11 15.66
N ALA A 268 7.68 -8.90 16.03
CA ALA A 268 6.40 -8.38 16.47
C ALA A 268 6.53 -7.49 17.72
N LYS A 269 7.37 -7.89 18.67
CA LYS A 269 7.63 -7.12 19.89
C LYS A 269 8.34 -5.80 19.56
N MET A 270 9.39 -5.86 18.76
CA MET A 270 10.12 -4.68 18.30
C MET A 270 9.19 -3.68 17.60
N MET A 271 8.29 -4.17 16.73
CA MET A 271 7.32 -3.33 16.04
C MET A 271 6.30 -2.69 16.99
N ALA A 272 5.82 -3.45 17.98
CA ALA A 272 4.87 -2.96 18.99
C ALA A 272 5.48 -1.85 19.87
N GLU A 273 6.74 -2.00 20.29
CA GLU A 273 7.45 -1.00 21.10
C GLU A 273 7.72 0.29 20.33
N MET A 274 8.01 0.18 19.03
CA MET A 274 8.26 1.33 18.16
C MET A 274 6.97 2.04 17.70
N GLY A 275 5.79 1.53 18.07
CA GLY A 275 4.50 2.16 17.78
C GLY A 275 4.18 2.26 16.28
N VAL A 276 4.67 1.30 15.48
CA VAL A 276 4.39 1.23 14.05
C VAL A 276 3.00 0.66 13.83
N ASP A 277 2.21 1.33 12.99
CA ASP A 277 0.85 0.92 12.72
C ASP A 277 0.80 -0.23 11.69
N GLY A 278 0.04 -1.27 12.01
CA GLY A 278 -0.27 -2.38 11.08
C GLY A 278 0.85 -3.41 10.92
N HIS A 279 0.53 -4.50 10.20
CA HIS A 279 1.40 -5.68 10.08
C HIS A 279 2.34 -5.69 8.86
N ARG A 280 2.29 -4.63 8.05
CA ARG A 280 3.07 -4.56 6.81
C ARG A 280 4.57 -4.51 7.13
N ALA A 281 4.94 -3.77 8.17
CA ALA A 281 6.32 -3.67 8.61
C ALA A 281 6.89 -5.03 9.05
N ASP A 282 6.13 -5.81 9.83
CA ASP A 282 6.53 -7.15 10.26
C ASP A 282 6.86 -8.06 9.07
N LEU A 283 5.95 -8.08 8.08
CA LEU A 283 6.12 -8.88 6.88
C LEU A 283 7.31 -8.41 6.04
N VAL A 284 7.48 -7.10 5.87
CA VAL A 284 8.60 -6.55 5.11
C VAL A 284 9.93 -6.87 5.79
N ILE A 285 10.04 -6.73 7.11
CA ILE A 285 11.25 -7.06 7.86
C ILE A 285 11.57 -8.55 7.72
N LEU A 286 10.58 -9.43 7.91
CA LEU A 286 10.79 -10.87 7.76
C LEU A 286 11.24 -11.24 6.34
N LYS A 287 10.56 -10.73 5.31
CA LYS A 287 10.92 -10.99 3.90
C LYS A 287 12.32 -10.48 3.57
N THR A 288 12.68 -9.31 4.08
CA THR A 288 13.99 -8.68 3.86
C THR A 288 15.10 -9.41 4.61
N ALA A 289 14.85 -9.85 5.84
CA ALA A 289 15.79 -10.66 6.61
C ALA A 289 16.03 -12.02 5.94
N ARG A 290 14.98 -12.66 5.40
CA ARG A 290 15.12 -13.89 4.59
C ARG A 290 15.94 -13.66 3.33
N ALA A 291 15.70 -12.56 2.61
CA ALA A 291 16.48 -12.20 1.43
C ALA A 291 17.96 -11.94 1.78
N HIS A 292 18.23 -11.29 2.91
CA HIS A 292 19.58 -11.02 3.37
C HIS A 292 20.32 -12.31 3.80
N ALA A 293 19.65 -13.20 4.53
CA ALA A 293 20.20 -14.51 4.86
C ALA A 293 20.49 -15.33 3.59
N ALA A 294 19.58 -15.32 2.61
CA ALA A 294 19.79 -16.00 1.32
C ALA A 294 20.98 -15.43 0.54
N PHE A 295 21.15 -14.11 0.55
CA PHE A 295 22.26 -13.40 -0.09
C PHE A 295 23.61 -13.75 0.55
N GLU A 296 23.65 -13.90 1.88
CA GLU A 296 24.81 -14.37 2.63
C GLU A 296 25.03 -15.90 2.55
N GLY A 297 24.23 -16.62 1.74
CA GLY A 297 24.34 -18.07 1.56
C GLY A 297 23.86 -18.91 2.75
N ARG A 298 23.08 -18.33 3.68
CA ARG A 298 22.55 -18.99 4.87
C ARG A 298 21.11 -19.46 4.69
N ALA A 299 20.77 -20.59 5.31
CA ALA A 299 19.42 -21.17 5.29
C ALA A 299 18.56 -20.84 6.53
N ARG A 300 19.10 -20.04 7.48
CA ARG A 300 18.40 -19.56 8.67
C ARG A 300 18.68 -18.07 8.86
N ILE A 301 17.65 -17.34 9.29
CA ILE A 301 17.78 -15.93 9.66
C ILE A 301 18.52 -15.76 10.98
N THR A 302 19.19 -14.62 11.14
CA THR A 302 19.90 -14.22 12.34
C THR A 302 19.42 -12.85 12.79
N ASP A 303 19.67 -12.52 14.05
CA ASP A 303 19.38 -11.21 14.63
C ASP A 303 19.98 -10.05 13.80
N ARG A 304 21.17 -10.23 13.24
CA ARG A 304 21.80 -9.26 12.33
C ARG A 304 20.96 -9.01 11.07
N ASP A 305 20.33 -10.04 10.52
CA ASP A 305 19.47 -9.90 9.32
C ASP A 305 18.23 -9.08 9.64
N ILE A 306 17.65 -9.29 10.83
CA ILE A 306 16.48 -8.56 11.32
C ILE A 306 16.84 -7.09 11.53
N LEU A 307 17.99 -6.79 12.12
CA LEU A 307 18.46 -5.41 12.32
C LEU A 307 18.68 -4.67 11.00
N LEU A 308 19.37 -5.29 10.03
CA LEU A 308 19.62 -4.68 8.73
C LEU A 308 18.32 -4.52 7.92
N ALA A 309 17.36 -5.43 8.08
CA ALA A 309 16.04 -5.31 7.51
C ALA A 309 15.24 -4.16 8.15
N ALA A 310 15.27 -4.05 9.47
CA ALA A 310 14.62 -2.98 10.22
C ALA A 310 15.18 -1.59 9.85
N GLU A 311 16.51 -1.47 9.68
CA GLU A 311 17.19 -0.25 9.23
C GLU A 311 16.62 0.28 7.90
N LEU A 312 16.23 -0.63 6.99
CA LEU A 312 15.71 -0.27 5.67
C LEU A 312 14.18 -0.13 5.63
N ALA A 313 13.46 -0.83 6.50
CA ALA A 313 11.99 -0.92 6.44
C ALA A 313 11.25 0.11 7.30
N LEU A 314 11.89 0.63 8.34
CA LEU A 314 11.27 1.49 9.37
C LEU A 314 11.32 3.01 9.13
N PRO A 315 12.33 3.63 8.46
CA PRO A 315 12.49 5.09 8.45
C PRO A 315 11.25 5.89 8.01
N HIS A 316 10.45 5.34 7.10
CA HIS A 316 9.24 5.97 6.56
C HIS A 316 7.94 5.55 7.25
N ARG A 317 8.00 4.58 8.18
CA ARG A 317 6.83 4.07 8.93
C ARG A 317 6.72 4.64 10.34
N LEU A 318 7.80 5.23 10.84
CA LEU A 318 7.82 5.83 12.16
C LEU A 318 7.12 7.18 12.14
N LYS A 319 6.21 7.38 13.08
CA LYS A 319 5.53 8.66 13.28
C LYS A 319 6.56 9.70 13.70
N ARG A 320 6.85 10.64 12.81
CA ARG A 320 7.66 11.82 13.14
C ARG A 320 6.85 12.66 14.12
N HIS A 321 7.24 12.63 15.40
CA HIS A 321 6.72 13.62 16.33
C HIS A 321 7.30 14.98 15.93
N PRO A 322 6.52 16.08 15.83
CA PRO A 322 6.98 17.37 15.29
C PRO A 322 8.20 18.01 15.98
N LEU A 323 8.63 17.46 17.12
CA LEU A 323 9.70 17.97 17.97
C LEU A 323 10.87 16.99 18.14
N GLN A 324 10.81 15.80 17.54
CA GLN A 324 11.87 14.79 17.64
C GLN A 324 12.25 14.29 16.25
N GLN A 325 13.50 14.56 15.85
CA GLN A 325 14.12 13.86 14.73
C GLN A 325 14.53 12.48 15.25
N VAL A 326 13.68 11.47 15.03
CA VAL A 326 14.04 10.09 15.32
C VAL A 326 14.92 9.60 14.16
N GLU A 327 16.22 9.87 14.24
CA GLU A 327 17.19 9.09 13.47
C GLU A 327 17.37 7.76 14.19
N VAL A 328 16.71 6.72 13.67
CA VAL A 328 16.91 5.35 14.15
C VAL A 328 18.30 4.90 13.75
N THR A 329 19.19 4.79 14.73
CA THR A 329 20.52 4.22 14.53
C THR A 329 20.47 2.70 14.65
N LEU A 330 21.44 2.03 14.00
CA LEU A 330 21.59 0.58 14.12
C LEU A 330 21.80 0.13 15.57
N ASP A 331 22.46 0.95 16.39
CA ASP A 331 22.74 0.65 17.79
C ASP A 331 21.45 0.66 18.62
N ASP A 332 20.57 1.64 18.43
CA ASP A 332 19.26 1.74 19.09
C ASP A 332 18.33 0.58 18.69
N LEU A 333 18.39 0.15 17.42
CA LEU A 333 17.70 -1.06 16.97
C LEU A 333 18.29 -2.33 17.61
N GLY A 334 19.62 -2.38 17.76
CA GLY A 334 20.35 -3.48 18.38
C GLY A 334 19.98 -3.70 19.84
N GLU A 335 19.92 -2.61 20.61
CA GLU A 335 19.49 -2.64 22.02
C GLU A 335 18.06 -3.19 22.14
N ARG A 336 17.10 -2.64 21.39
CA ARG A 336 15.70 -3.12 21.40
C ARG A 336 15.56 -4.57 20.97
N LEU A 337 16.31 -5.00 19.96
CA LEU A 337 16.29 -6.39 19.53
C LEU A 337 16.82 -7.32 20.62
N SER A 338 17.89 -6.92 21.32
CA SER A 338 18.45 -7.71 22.42
C SER A 338 17.46 -7.84 23.59
N GLU A 339 16.74 -6.76 23.93
CA GLU A 339 15.68 -6.76 24.94
C GLU A 339 14.46 -7.60 24.50
N ALA A 340 14.14 -7.56 23.19
CA ALA A 340 13.11 -8.40 22.62
C ALA A 340 13.47 -9.89 22.70
N ARG A 341 14.72 -10.25 22.39
CA ARG A 341 15.22 -11.62 22.46
C ARG A 341 15.28 -12.14 23.90
N ALA A 342 15.69 -11.30 24.86
CA ALA A 342 15.79 -11.69 26.27
C ALA A 342 14.43 -11.99 26.93
N GLN A 343 13.35 -11.39 26.41
CA GLN A 343 12.00 -11.56 26.94
C GLN A 343 11.15 -12.54 26.11
N ALA A 344 11.63 -12.95 24.92
CA ALA A 344 10.98 -13.99 24.16
C ALA A 344 11.07 -15.32 24.93
N PRO A 345 9.96 -16.06 25.10
CA PRO A 345 10.01 -17.37 25.73
C PRO A 345 10.99 -18.26 24.95
N GLY A 346 12.08 -18.64 25.59
CA GLY A 346 13.07 -19.50 24.98
C GLY A 346 12.55 -20.93 25.01
N GLU A 347 12.06 -21.46 23.89
CA GLU A 347 11.73 -22.87 23.81
C GLU A 347 12.07 -23.50 22.45
N THR A 348 12.38 -24.79 22.58
CA THR A 348 12.52 -25.88 21.59
C THR A 348 12.25 -25.55 20.13
N GLU A 349 13.20 -25.92 19.27
CA GLU A 349 13.16 -25.78 17.81
C GLU A 349 11.98 -26.53 17.17
N GLU A 350 10.77 -25.98 17.22
CA GLU A 350 9.71 -26.34 16.27
C GLU A 350 9.80 -25.41 15.05
N LEU A 351 10.40 -25.95 14.00
CA LEU A 351 10.46 -25.34 12.68
C LEU A 351 9.07 -25.43 12.05
N VAL A 352 8.42 -24.29 11.81
CA VAL A 352 7.17 -24.24 11.06
C VAL A 352 7.49 -24.37 9.57
N GLU A 353 7.12 -25.51 8.97
CA GLU A 353 7.15 -25.73 7.52
C GLU A 353 5.81 -25.32 6.89
N GLY A 354 5.87 -24.61 5.76
CA GLY A 354 4.70 -24.19 5.00
C GLY A 354 4.11 -25.32 4.14
N GLU A 355 2.87 -25.68 4.49
CA GLU A 355 1.74 -26.26 3.73
C GLU A 355 1.91 -27.50 2.83
N GLY A 356 1.13 -28.54 3.16
CA GLY A 356 0.65 -29.61 2.29
C GLY A 356 -0.41 -30.47 3.00
N ALA A 357 -1.64 -30.47 2.48
CA ALA A 357 -2.85 -31.04 3.08
C ALA A 357 -2.83 -32.57 3.34
N THR A 358 -3.50 -33.04 4.40
CA THR A 358 -4.56 -34.09 4.34
C THR A 358 -5.26 -34.30 5.68
N SER A 359 -6.52 -34.70 5.58
CA SER A 359 -7.57 -34.87 6.60
C SER A 359 -7.28 -35.88 7.72
N GLY A 360 -7.86 -35.64 8.90
CA GLY A 360 -8.09 -36.67 9.90
C GLY A 360 -8.87 -36.14 11.11
N GLU A 361 -10.17 -36.43 11.15
CA GLU A 361 -11.05 -36.19 12.30
C GLU A 361 -10.53 -36.87 13.57
N LYS A 362 -10.69 -36.22 14.73
CA LYS A 362 -11.14 -36.89 15.97
C LYS A 362 -11.63 -35.90 17.03
N LYS A 363 -12.90 -36.09 17.39
CA LYS A 363 -13.55 -35.58 18.61
C LYS A 363 -12.77 -36.02 19.85
N THR A 364 -12.67 -35.16 20.86
CA THR A 364 -12.86 -35.58 22.25
C THR A 364 -13.41 -34.43 23.10
N THR A 365 -14.53 -34.72 23.74
CA THR A 365 -15.28 -33.96 24.74
C THR A 365 -14.51 -33.90 26.06
N VAL A 366 -14.50 -32.75 26.74
CA VAL A 366 -14.18 -32.68 28.18
C VAL A 366 -15.23 -31.84 28.89
N THR A 367 -15.99 -32.52 29.73
CA THR A 367 -16.86 -32.03 30.79
C THR A 367 -16.03 -31.40 31.91
N VAL A 368 -16.47 -30.26 32.46
CA VAL A 368 -15.99 -29.76 33.75
C VAL A 368 -17.18 -29.42 34.64
N GLU A 369 -17.12 -29.98 35.84
CA GLU A 369 -18.13 -30.00 36.88
C GLU A 369 -18.25 -28.65 37.63
N ARG A 370 -19.45 -28.44 38.19
CA ARG A 370 -19.82 -27.34 39.09
C ARG A 370 -19.11 -27.43 40.44
N GLY A 371 -18.57 -26.31 40.91
CA GLY A 371 -18.38 -26.01 42.33
C GLY A 371 -19.14 -24.74 42.67
N GLU A 372 -20.09 -24.85 43.60
CA GLU A 372 -20.78 -23.74 44.26
C GLU A 372 -19.91 -23.22 45.42
N ASP A 373 -19.78 -21.90 45.57
CA ASP A 373 -19.93 -21.15 46.84
C ASP A 373 -19.42 -19.71 46.68
N GLY A 374 -20.33 -18.74 46.90
CA GLY A 374 -19.97 -17.31 46.98
C GLY A 374 -21.08 -16.36 46.54
N SER A 375 -22.02 -16.05 47.45
CA SER A 375 -23.10 -15.07 47.24
C SER A 375 -22.55 -13.66 46.94
N PRO A 376 -23.15 -12.90 45.99
CA PRO A 376 -22.65 -11.60 45.54
C PRO A 376 -23.18 -10.41 46.37
N PRO A 377 -22.43 -9.30 46.48
CA PRO A 377 -22.96 -8.05 47.02
C PRO A 377 -23.88 -7.37 46.00
N GLN A 378 -25.02 -6.88 46.50
CA GLN A 378 -26.05 -6.18 45.74
C GLN A 378 -25.58 -4.80 45.26
N GLY A 379 -25.96 -4.47 44.02
CA GLY A 379 -26.19 -3.09 43.62
C GLY A 379 -25.26 -2.54 42.56
N LEU A 380 -25.40 -3.00 41.31
CA LEU A 380 -25.13 -2.22 40.09
C LEU A 380 -26.01 -2.83 38.98
N LYS A 381 -26.97 -2.04 38.46
CA LYS A 381 -27.83 -2.46 37.33
C LYS A 381 -26.95 -2.71 36.10
N ALA A 382 -26.97 -3.93 35.58
CA ALA A 382 -26.39 -4.25 34.27
C ALA A 382 -27.07 -3.39 33.18
N PRO A 383 -26.32 -2.89 32.18
CA PRO A 383 -26.93 -2.30 31.00
C PRO A 383 -27.82 -3.35 30.31
N PRO A 384 -28.97 -2.97 29.73
CA PRO A 384 -29.80 -3.92 29.01
C PRO A 384 -29.00 -4.49 27.83
N GLU A 385 -29.08 -5.82 27.65
CA GLU A 385 -28.45 -6.51 26.53
C GLU A 385 -28.86 -5.84 25.20
N PRO A 386 -27.92 -5.65 24.26
CA PRO A 386 -28.28 -5.14 22.95
C PRO A 386 -29.21 -6.16 22.30
N VAL A 387 -30.44 -5.74 22.02
CA VAL A 387 -31.36 -6.52 21.20
C VAL A 387 -30.69 -6.69 19.84
N LEU A 388 -30.18 -7.89 19.58
CA LEU A 388 -29.67 -8.26 18.27
C LEU A 388 -30.81 -7.99 17.27
N GLN A 389 -30.59 -7.04 16.36
CA GLN A 389 -31.45 -6.88 15.20
C GLN A 389 -31.44 -8.22 14.46
N THR A 390 -32.56 -8.94 14.49
CA THR A 390 -32.80 -10.05 13.57
C THR A 390 -32.75 -9.49 12.16
N VAL A 391 -31.60 -9.64 11.51
CA VAL A 391 -31.46 -9.46 10.07
C VAL A 391 -32.46 -10.44 9.43
N PRO A 392 -33.42 -9.97 8.62
CA PRO A 392 -34.31 -10.89 7.91
C PRO A 392 -33.44 -11.84 7.08
N ARG A 393 -33.58 -13.15 7.30
CA ARG A 393 -33.03 -14.13 6.36
C ARG A 393 -33.68 -13.87 5.02
N TRP A 394 -32.91 -13.29 4.10
CA TRP A 394 -33.30 -13.23 2.70
C TRP A 394 -33.65 -14.64 2.25
N PRO A 395 -34.83 -14.88 1.64
CA PRO A 395 -35.08 -16.16 0.99
C PRO A 395 -34.01 -16.30 -0.09
N SER A 396 -33.16 -17.32 0.03
CA SER A 396 -32.10 -17.67 -0.91
C SER A 396 -32.64 -18.24 -2.23
N GLU A 397 -33.79 -17.75 -2.70
CA GLU A 397 -34.51 -18.24 -3.87
C GLU A 397 -34.85 -17.10 -4.84
N GLY A 398 -33.93 -16.18 -5.05
CA GLY A 398 -33.95 -15.35 -6.26
C GLY A 398 -33.39 -16.18 -7.41
N ARG A 399 -34.25 -16.71 -8.29
CA ARG A 399 -33.85 -17.25 -9.59
C ARG A 399 -33.67 -16.06 -10.55
N TRP A 400 -32.45 -15.85 -11.06
CA TRP A 400 -32.10 -14.68 -11.86
C TRP A 400 -32.20 -14.89 -13.39
N TRP A 401 -32.73 -16.03 -13.87
CA TRP A 401 -33.22 -16.15 -15.26
C TRP A 401 -34.05 -17.43 -15.50
N GLU A 402 -35.11 -17.23 -16.30
CA GLU A 402 -35.85 -18.10 -17.25
C GLU A 402 -37.33 -17.70 -17.16
N GLY A 403 -37.71 -16.74 -18.02
CA GLY A 403 -39.11 -16.29 -18.19
C GLY A 403 -39.58 -15.16 -17.27
N GLY A 404 -38.72 -14.18 -16.95
CA GLY A 404 -39.14 -12.97 -16.23
C GLY A 404 -40.33 -12.31 -16.92
N GLU A 405 -41.30 -11.82 -16.14
CA GLU A 405 -42.50 -11.15 -16.66
C GLU A 405 -42.10 -10.05 -17.65
N GLU A 406 -42.61 -10.14 -18.87
CA GLU A 406 -42.46 -9.09 -19.88
C GLU A 406 -43.18 -7.84 -19.37
N VAL A 407 -42.41 -6.79 -19.08
CA VAL A 407 -42.95 -5.48 -18.71
C VAL A 407 -42.96 -4.62 -19.97
N GLU A 408 -44.12 -4.11 -20.36
CA GLU A 408 -44.27 -3.27 -21.55
C GLU A 408 -43.41 -2.01 -21.47
N VAL A 409 -42.67 -1.73 -22.55
CA VAL A 409 -41.78 -0.58 -22.67
C VAL A 409 -42.59 0.72 -22.66
N GLY A 410 -42.44 1.51 -21.60
CA GLY A 410 -43.08 2.83 -21.46
C GLY A 410 -43.63 3.13 -20.07
N THR A 411 -43.68 2.16 -19.16
CA THR A 411 -44.10 2.41 -17.77
C THR A 411 -42.88 2.79 -16.90
N PRO A 412 -42.80 4.04 -16.40
CA PRO A 412 -41.72 4.41 -15.49
C PRO A 412 -41.88 3.66 -14.18
N PHE A 413 -40.79 3.02 -13.73
CA PHE A 413 -40.71 2.33 -12.45
C PHE A 413 -40.98 3.33 -11.30
N GLU A 414 -42.08 3.15 -10.57
CA GLU A 414 -42.33 3.93 -9.36
C GLU A 414 -41.53 3.35 -8.19
N PRO A 415 -40.48 4.04 -7.70
CA PRO A 415 -39.70 3.55 -6.56
C PRO A 415 -40.60 3.49 -5.32
N ARG A 416 -40.69 2.31 -4.71
CA ARG A 416 -41.38 2.15 -3.42
C ARG A 416 -40.70 3.02 -2.37
N ARG A 417 -41.45 3.98 -1.81
CA ARG A 417 -41.00 4.77 -0.67
C ARG A 417 -40.89 3.85 0.56
N LEU A 418 -39.68 3.81 1.12
CA LEU A 418 -39.44 3.24 2.44
C LEU A 418 -40.14 4.10 3.49
N ASP A 419 -41.34 3.69 3.91
CA ASP A 419 -41.99 4.25 5.09
C ASP A 419 -41.29 3.69 6.34
N THR A 420 -40.25 4.40 6.79
CA THR A 420 -39.76 4.25 8.16
C THR A 420 -40.72 5.01 9.08
N PRO A 421 -41.50 4.35 9.95
CA PRO A 421 -42.28 5.07 10.95
C PRO A 421 -41.32 5.89 11.81
N LEU A 422 -41.55 7.21 11.83
CA LEU A 422 -40.80 8.16 12.67
C LEU A 422 -40.87 7.69 14.12
N ASP A 423 -39.74 7.18 14.63
CA ASP A 423 -39.57 6.85 16.03
C ASP A 423 -39.78 8.12 16.87
N ARG A 424 -40.90 8.17 17.61
CA ARG A 424 -41.30 9.30 18.46
C ARG A 424 -40.64 9.25 19.85
N LEU A 425 -39.47 8.64 19.98
CA LEU A 425 -38.70 8.62 21.22
C LEU A 425 -37.72 9.80 21.27
N THR A 426 -37.89 10.68 22.25
CA THR A 426 -36.94 11.74 22.62
C THR A 426 -35.68 11.10 23.18
N ARG A 427 -34.55 11.22 22.48
CA ARG A 427 -33.26 10.65 22.90
C ARG A 427 -32.33 11.77 23.41
N SER A 428 -31.58 11.48 24.47
CA SER A 428 -30.70 12.44 25.14
C SER A 428 -29.36 12.67 24.43
N ALA A 429 -29.03 11.89 23.39
CA ALA A 429 -27.80 11.96 22.61
C ALA A 429 -28.09 12.03 21.10
N GLY A 430 -27.47 13.01 20.41
CA GLY A 430 -27.65 13.22 18.97
C GLY A 430 -26.67 12.40 18.14
N GLY A 431 -27.16 11.72 17.10
CA GLY A 431 -26.36 11.03 16.09
C GLY A 431 -26.40 11.78 14.74
N ARG A 432 -25.29 11.79 13.99
CA ARG A 432 -25.16 12.52 12.71
C ARG A 432 -25.99 11.96 11.54
N ARG A 433 -26.63 10.79 11.68
CA ARG A 433 -27.19 10.02 10.55
C ARG A 433 -28.67 9.66 10.67
N SER A 434 -29.41 10.25 11.61
CA SER A 434 -30.87 10.08 11.72
C SER A 434 -31.53 11.37 12.17
N ARG A 435 -32.66 11.75 11.55
CA ARG A 435 -33.49 12.89 12.00
C ARG A 435 -34.13 12.49 13.33
N THR A 436 -33.91 13.23 14.40
CA THR A 436 -34.40 12.86 15.74
C THR A 436 -34.70 14.11 16.54
N ARG A 437 -35.85 14.14 17.22
CA ARG A 437 -36.23 15.29 18.06
C ARG A 437 -35.37 15.28 19.33
N THR A 438 -34.61 16.36 19.56
CA THR A 438 -33.75 16.51 20.75
C THR A 438 -34.14 17.76 21.55
N ASP A 439 -34.05 17.68 22.87
CA ASP A 439 -34.36 18.80 23.77
C ASP A 439 -33.17 19.77 23.95
N ARG A 440 -32.06 19.56 23.24
CA ARG A 440 -30.84 20.37 23.39
C ARG A 440 -30.89 21.64 22.54
N LYS A 441 -30.54 22.77 23.16
CA LYS A 441 -30.46 24.10 22.50
C LYS A 441 -29.25 24.29 21.55
N ARG A 442 -28.56 23.22 21.12
CA ARG A 442 -27.48 23.29 20.10
C ARG A 442 -27.84 22.47 18.86
N GLY A 443 -27.89 23.11 17.69
CA GLY A 443 -28.18 22.46 16.40
C GLY A 443 -28.33 23.46 15.26
N ARG A 444 -28.34 22.99 14.01
CA ARG A 444 -28.68 23.82 12.84
C ARG A 444 -30.20 23.93 12.77
N TYR A 445 -30.72 25.14 12.75
CA TYR A 445 -32.16 25.34 12.61
C TYR A 445 -32.59 25.24 11.15
N VAL A 446 -33.82 24.80 10.90
CA VAL A 446 -34.36 24.62 9.54
C VAL A 446 -35.33 25.74 9.15
N GLN A 447 -36.06 26.30 10.13
CA GLN A 447 -37.00 27.39 9.90
C GLN A 447 -36.99 28.35 11.09
N SER A 448 -37.07 29.65 10.81
CA SER A 448 -37.26 30.72 11.81
C SER A 448 -38.70 31.24 11.75
N ARG A 449 -39.36 31.43 12.90
CA ARG A 449 -40.70 32.06 12.99
C ARG A 449 -40.75 33.11 14.09
N PRO A 450 -41.49 34.21 13.95
CA PRO A 450 -41.76 35.16 15.02
C PRO A 450 -42.38 34.49 16.25
N SER A 451 -41.93 34.89 17.43
CA SER A 451 -42.25 34.40 18.76
C SER A 451 -42.36 35.63 19.66
N PRO A 452 -43.58 36.12 19.88
CA PRO A 452 -43.81 37.21 20.82
C PRO A 452 -43.73 36.62 22.23
N GLY A 453 -42.62 36.81 22.95
CA GLY A 453 -42.59 36.64 24.41
C GLY A 453 -41.55 35.70 25.04
N ASP A 454 -40.70 34.98 24.28
CA ASP A 454 -39.61 34.17 24.86
C ASP A 454 -38.23 34.54 24.28
N PRO A 455 -37.43 35.38 24.96
CA PRO A 455 -36.12 35.82 24.47
C PRO A 455 -35.01 34.78 24.61
N SER A 456 -35.30 33.55 25.08
CA SER A 456 -34.28 32.56 25.44
C SER A 456 -33.82 31.63 24.31
N ASP A 457 -34.41 31.72 23.12
CA ASP A 457 -34.02 30.98 21.91
C ASP A 457 -34.09 31.91 20.70
N LEU A 458 -32.93 32.41 20.24
CA LEU A 458 -32.81 33.42 19.20
C LEU A 458 -32.11 32.86 17.96
N ALA A 459 -32.79 32.93 16.81
CA ALA A 459 -32.18 32.67 15.50
C ALA A 459 -31.46 33.94 14.99
N PHE A 460 -30.17 34.07 15.34
CA PHE A 460 -29.40 35.31 15.20
C PHE A 460 -29.41 35.91 13.77
N ASP A 461 -29.27 35.08 12.73
CA ASP A 461 -29.24 35.55 11.34
C ASP A 461 -30.63 35.95 10.81
N ALA A 462 -31.69 35.26 11.23
CA ALA A 462 -33.06 35.62 10.90
C ALA A 462 -33.48 36.92 11.60
N THR A 463 -33.08 37.11 12.86
CA THR A 463 -33.30 38.36 13.60
C THR A 463 -32.56 39.53 12.95
N LEU A 464 -31.31 39.32 12.50
CA LEU A 464 -30.56 40.35 11.77
C LEU A 464 -31.20 40.70 10.41
N ARG A 465 -31.70 39.72 9.64
CA ARG A 465 -32.42 40.01 8.37
C ARG A 465 -33.72 40.78 8.61
N ALA A 466 -34.48 40.41 9.65
CA ALA A 466 -35.71 41.13 10.00
C ALA A 466 -35.43 42.56 10.44
N ALA A 467 -34.40 42.78 11.27
CA ALA A 467 -33.98 44.11 11.71
C ALA A 467 -33.50 44.99 10.54
N ARG A 468 -32.85 44.39 9.53
CA ARG A 468 -32.38 45.10 8.34
C ARG A 468 -33.53 45.64 7.47
N GLY A 469 -34.70 44.97 7.48
CA GLY A 469 -35.91 45.42 6.79
C GLY A 469 -36.63 46.60 7.45
N LEU A 470 -36.38 46.84 8.75
CA LEU A 470 -36.94 47.97 9.51
C LEU A 470 -36.00 49.20 9.57
N GLY A 471 -34.75 49.06 9.10
CA GLY A 471 -33.68 50.06 9.23
C GLY A 471 -33.59 51.11 8.11
N LEU A 472 -34.68 51.42 7.41
CA LEU A 472 -34.73 52.52 6.42
C LEU A 472 -35.40 53.81 6.93
N ALA A 473 -35.72 53.90 8.22
CA ALA A 473 -36.18 55.15 8.82
C ALA A 473 -35.50 55.40 10.18
N TYR A 474 -34.98 56.62 10.33
CA TYR A 474 -34.47 57.29 11.54
C TYR A 474 -32.98 57.18 11.87
N ARG A 475 -32.24 58.14 11.28
CA ARG A 475 -31.11 58.83 11.92
C ARG A 475 -31.59 59.46 13.25
N ASN A 476 -30.83 59.22 14.32
CA ASN A 476 -30.83 59.88 15.64
C ASN A 476 -31.95 59.51 16.66
N CYS A 477 -31.73 58.47 17.48
CA CYS A 477 -32.11 58.40 18.92
C CYS A 477 -31.56 57.10 19.62
N PRO A 478 -31.50 57.03 20.98
CA PRO A 478 -30.52 56.28 21.79
C PRO A 478 -30.84 54.76 21.94
N PRO A 479 -29.96 53.92 22.57
CA PRO A 479 -29.94 52.48 22.31
C PRO A 479 -31.24 51.79 22.75
N LEU A 480 -31.81 51.01 21.82
CA LEU A 480 -33.02 50.22 22.02
C LEU A 480 -32.82 49.24 23.18
N LYS A 481 -33.64 49.43 24.22
CA LYS A 481 -33.85 48.49 25.32
C LYS A 481 -34.23 47.12 24.76
N VAL A 482 -33.50 46.10 25.18
CA VAL A 482 -33.81 44.68 24.93
C VAL A 482 -35.10 44.36 25.68
N GLY A 483 -36.24 44.46 25.01
CA GLY A 483 -37.55 44.25 25.65
C GLY A 483 -38.69 43.98 24.67
N GLU A 484 -38.61 44.47 23.44
CA GLU A 484 -39.60 44.21 22.39
C GLU A 484 -38.90 43.63 21.16
N GLY A 485 -38.27 42.49 21.35
CA GLY A 485 -37.67 41.70 20.29
C GLY A 485 -38.65 40.65 19.80
N ILE A 486 -38.90 40.64 18.50
CA ILE A 486 -39.53 39.53 17.77
C ILE A 486 -38.63 38.30 18.01
N ALA A 487 -38.90 37.54 19.07
CA ALA A 487 -38.11 36.36 19.37
C ALA A 487 -38.37 35.33 18.29
N GLY A 488 -37.41 34.52 17.90
CA GLY A 488 -37.58 33.57 16.81
C GLY A 488 -37.63 32.15 17.36
N GLN A 489 -38.79 31.51 17.52
CA GLN A 489 -38.78 30.13 18.04
C GLN A 489 -38.18 29.17 17.01
N VAL A 490 -37.24 28.34 17.46
CA VAL A 490 -36.44 27.49 16.58
C VAL A 490 -37.11 26.12 16.43
N ALA A 491 -37.63 25.81 15.24
CA ALA A 491 -37.95 24.44 14.88
C ALA A 491 -36.64 23.71 14.49
N ARG A 492 -36.16 22.84 15.39
CA ARG A 492 -34.92 22.07 15.26
C ARG A 492 -35.25 20.68 14.73
N ALA A 493 -34.54 20.22 13.69
CA ALA A 493 -34.70 18.90 13.08
C ALA A 493 -33.66 17.89 13.58
#